data_AF-A0A248K159-F1
#
_entry.id   AF-A0A248K159-F1
#
_cell.length_a   1.000
_cell.length_b   1.000
_cell.length_c   1.000
_cell.angle_alpha   90.00
_cell.angle_beta   90.00
_cell.angle_gamma   90.00
#
_symmetry.space_group_name_H-M   'P 1'
#
loop_
_entity.id
_entity.type
_entity.pdbx_description
1 polymer ?
#
loop_
_entity_poly.entity_id
_entity_poly.type
_entity_poly.pdbx_seq_one_letter_code
_entity_poly.pdbx_strand_id
1 'polypeptide(L)'
;MNRTFRDFIDWSIKSNDVGSIIKNYHVIHLTGAAFRYRMDGYYAPNTQDLNDLKALLENWSTFGIVRRFDESMALFNAAYGSLFPGLFEGSCHENITNAAFISDEMEVERARDLAGADIIADFIDSNYLDMELYSWAQQIFDRKLHVAVAAA
;
A
#
# COMPACT_ATOMS: atom_id res chain seq x y z
N MET A 1 6.58 -28.70 12.32
CA MET A 1 5.48 -27.84 12.83
C MET A 1 4.89 -27.12 11.64
N ASN A 2 3.62 -27.34 11.31
CA ASN A 2 2.93 -26.53 10.30
C ASN A 2 2.60 -25.17 10.93
N ARG A 3 3.18 -24.08 10.43
CA ARG A 3 2.81 -22.71 10.83
C ARG A 3 1.57 -22.30 10.05
N THR A 4 0.56 -21.79 10.74
CA THR A 4 -0.69 -21.31 10.15
C THR A 4 -0.61 -19.83 9.78
N PHE A 5 -1.62 -19.33 9.04
CA PHE A 5 -1.75 -17.89 8.77
C PHE A 5 -1.91 -17.08 10.07
N ARG A 6 -2.70 -17.59 11.02
CA ARG A 6 -2.82 -17.03 12.36
C ARG A 6 -1.47 -16.91 13.06
N ASP A 7 -0.67 -17.98 13.06
CA ASP A 7 0.64 -17.98 13.71
C ASP A 7 1.58 -16.93 13.11
N PHE A 8 1.49 -16.71 11.80
CA PHE A 8 2.27 -15.68 11.11
C PHE A 8 1.85 -14.27 11.52
N ILE A 9 0.54 -13.97 11.50
CA ILE A 9 0.04 -12.64 11.89
C ILE A 9 0.31 -12.37 13.38
N ASP A 10 0.01 -13.32 14.25
CA ASP A 10 0.25 -13.19 15.69
C ASP A 10 1.73 -12.93 16.00
N TRP A 11 2.63 -13.71 15.38
CA TRP A 11 4.07 -13.48 15.49
C TRP A 11 4.48 -12.11 14.95
N SER A 12 3.92 -11.67 13.82
CA SER A 12 4.28 -10.38 13.21
C SER A 12 3.87 -9.17 14.06
N ILE A 13 2.72 -9.27 14.75
CA ILE A 13 2.24 -8.22 15.65
C ILE A 13 3.19 -8.12 16.85
N LYS A 14 3.49 -9.27 17.47
CA LYS A 14 4.27 -9.37 18.71
C LYS A 14 5.78 -9.19 18.52
N SER A 15 6.31 -9.50 17.34
CA SER A 15 7.75 -9.46 17.09
C SER A 15 8.24 -8.03 16.83
N ASN A 16 9.38 -7.72 17.47
CA ASN A 16 10.22 -6.57 17.18
C ASN A 16 11.54 -6.97 16.48
N ASP A 17 11.80 -8.28 16.32
CA ASP A 17 13.11 -8.82 15.86
C ASP A 17 13.27 -8.89 14.34
N VAL A 18 12.18 -8.65 13.62
CA VAL A 18 12.14 -8.68 12.15
C VAL A 18 11.65 -7.31 11.75
N GLY A 19 12.52 -6.52 11.12
CA GLY A 19 12.17 -5.20 10.62
C GLY A 19 10.83 -5.26 9.90
N SER A 20 9.82 -4.60 10.48
CA SER A 20 8.49 -4.29 9.96
C SER A 20 8.10 -4.89 8.59
N ILE A 21 8.07 -6.21 8.44
CA ILE A 21 7.81 -6.80 7.10
C ILE A 21 6.37 -6.51 6.67
N ILE A 22 5.45 -6.36 7.64
CA ILE A 22 4.02 -6.19 7.37
C ILE A 22 3.31 -5.16 8.26
N LYS A 23 4.01 -4.44 9.13
CA LYS A 23 3.44 -3.37 9.99
C LYS A 23 3.82 -2.01 9.44
N ASN A 24 2.84 -1.18 9.07
CA ASN A 24 3.03 0.15 8.50
C ASN A 24 4.09 0.15 7.38
N TYR A 25 4.03 -0.88 6.53
CA TYR A 25 5.06 -1.21 5.57
C TYR A 25 5.26 -0.07 4.57
N HIS A 26 4.18 0.50 4.04
CA HIS A 26 4.27 1.57 3.06
C HIS A 26 4.90 2.82 3.67
N VAL A 27 4.50 3.22 4.88
CA VAL A 27 5.08 4.38 5.56
C VAL A 27 6.58 4.18 5.80
N ILE A 28 7.01 3.00 6.24
CA ILE A 28 8.43 2.72 6.54
C ILE A 28 9.28 2.72 5.27
N HIS A 29 8.78 2.10 4.20
CA HIS A 29 9.55 1.92 2.98
C HIS A 29 9.55 3.16 2.07
N LEU A 30 8.43 3.89 1.98
CA LEU A 30 8.33 5.07 1.11
C LEU A 30 9.01 6.31 1.70
N THR A 31 9.09 6.44 3.02
CA THR A 31 9.86 7.51 3.68
C THR A 31 11.37 7.23 3.71
N GLY A 32 11.80 6.06 3.22
CA GLY A 32 13.17 5.59 3.35
C GLY A 32 13.63 5.36 4.79
N ALA A 33 12.72 5.42 5.78
CA ALA A 33 13.05 5.10 7.18
C ALA A 33 13.63 3.68 7.31
N ALA A 34 13.13 2.74 6.50
CA ALA A 34 13.66 1.38 6.40
C ALA A 34 15.16 1.30 6.06
N PHE A 35 15.74 2.34 5.46
CA PHE A 35 17.16 2.41 5.11
C PHE A 35 17.99 3.20 6.13
N ARG A 36 17.38 4.22 6.75
CA ARG A 36 18.03 5.06 7.78
C ARG A 36 18.34 4.27 9.06
N TYR A 37 17.49 3.31 9.42
CA TYR A 37 17.56 2.64 10.72
C TYR A 37 18.09 1.20 10.67
N ARG A 38 18.59 0.71 9.52
CA ARG A 38 19.18 -0.65 9.42
C ARG A 38 20.40 -0.89 10.31
N MET A 39 20.96 0.15 10.91
CA MET A 39 22.17 0.04 11.72
C MET A 39 21.91 -0.32 13.19
N ASP A 40 20.75 0.04 13.77
CA ASP A 40 20.57 0.02 15.24
C ASP A 40 19.29 -0.64 15.78
N GLY A 41 18.46 -1.28 14.93
CA GLY A 41 17.29 -2.06 15.38
C GLY A 41 15.97 -1.73 14.70
N TYR A 42 14.85 -2.16 15.30
CA TYR A 42 13.51 -1.94 14.78
C TYR A 42 13.13 -0.46 14.77
N TYR A 43 12.66 0.03 13.62
CA TYR A 43 12.07 1.35 13.50
C TYR A 43 10.55 1.27 13.58
N ALA A 44 9.97 1.96 14.56
CA ALA A 44 8.53 2.19 14.63
C ALA A 44 8.22 3.52 13.92
N PRO A 45 7.51 3.50 12.77
CA PRO A 45 7.08 4.73 12.12
C PRO A 45 6.08 5.47 13.00
N ASN A 46 6.04 6.79 12.84
CA ASN A 46 5.16 7.67 13.60
C ASN A 46 4.40 8.63 12.67
N THR A 47 3.56 9.48 13.26
CA THR A 47 2.72 10.43 12.50
C THR A 47 3.53 11.44 11.70
N GLN A 48 4.76 11.78 12.11
CA GLN A 48 5.61 12.67 11.31
C GLN A 48 6.04 11.98 10.02
N ASP A 49 6.42 10.69 10.07
CA ASP A 49 6.75 9.93 8.86
C ASP A 49 5.57 9.89 7.88
N LEU A 50 4.35 9.71 8.40
CA LEU A 50 3.14 9.74 7.59
C LEU A 50 2.94 11.11 6.93
N ASN A 51 3.11 12.20 7.68
CA ASN A 51 2.95 13.55 7.14
C ASN A 51 4.02 13.88 6.09
N ASP A 52 5.27 13.48 6.32
CA ASP A 52 6.37 13.64 5.36
C ASP A 52 6.09 12.87 4.08
N LEU A 53 5.57 11.64 4.20
CA LEU A 53 5.18 10.83 3.04
C LEU A 53 4.01 11.44 2.27
N LYS A 54 2.99 11.97 2.96
CA LYS A 54 1.89 12.69 2.32
C LYS A 54 2.42 13.87 1.51
N ALA A 55 3.29 14.70 2.09
CA ALA A 55 3.91 15.82 1.39
C ALA A 55 4.75 15.36 0.18
N LEU A 56 5.46 14.23 0.29
CA LEU A 56 6.22 13.65 -0.82
C LEU A 56 5.31 13.23 -1.97
N LEU A 57 4.22 12.50 -1.68
CA LEU A 57 3.27 12.01 -2.69
C LEU A 57 2.49 13.14 -3.36
N GLU A 58 2.23 14.24 -2.67
CA GLU A 58 1.63 15.44 -3.29
C GLU A 58 2.54 16.00 -4.39
N ASN A 59 3.85 16.04 -4.13
CA ASN A 59 4.87 16.56 -5.05
C ASN A 59 5.17 15.62 -6.24
N TRP A 60 4.85 14.33 -6.15
CA TRP A 60 5.00 13.43 -7.28
C TRP A 60 4.00 13.75 -8.38
N SER A 61 4.42 13.66 -9.64
CA SER A 61 3.52 13.85 -10.79
C SER A 61 2.35 12.86 -10.74
N THR A 62 2.63 11.60 -10.40
CA THR A 62 1.64 10.52 -10.30
C THR A 62 2.14 9.41 -9.36
N PHE A 63 1.21 8.58 -8.87
CA PHE A 63 1.45 7.29 -8.22
C PHE A 63 0.28 6.36 -8.55
N GLY A 64 0.48 5.04 -8.37
CA GLY A 64 -0.54 4.04 -8.66
C GLY A 64 -1.20 3.45 -7.40
N ILE A 65 -2.44 2.98 -7.56
CA ILE A 65 -3.16 2.17 -6.58
C ILE A 65 -3.46 0.82 -7.23
N VAL A 66 -3.02 -0.27 -6.62
CA VAL A 66 -3.13 -1.63 -7.19
C VAL A 66 -4.57 -2.01 -7.51
N ARG A 67 -5.51 -1.72 -6.61
CA ARG A 67 -6.95 -1.97 -6.83
C ARG A 67 -7.57 -1.13 -7.95
N ARG A 68 -6.89 -0.07 -8.39
CA ARG A 68 -7.29 0.86 -9.45
C ARG A 68 -6.27 0.85 -10.57
N PHE A 69 -5.88 -0.36 -10.99
CA PHE A 69 -4.77 -0.56 -11.92
C PHE A 69 -4.97 0.19 -13.25
N ASP A 70 -6.13 0.05 -13.89
CA ASP A 70 -6.41 0.68 -15.18
C ASP A 70 -6.37 2.21 -15.09
N GLU A 71 -6.98 2.78 -14.03
CA GLU A 71 -6.94 4.21 -13.76
C GLU A 71 -5.51 4.68 -13.46
N SER A 72 -4.72 3.85 -12.78
CA SER A 72 -3.31 4.14 -12.52
C SER A 72 -2.53 4.18 -13.84
N MET A 73 -2.73 3.21 -14.73
CA MET A 73 -2.09 3.20 -16.06
C MET A 73 -2.48 4.42 -16.88
N ALA A 74 -3.76 4.83 -16.86
CA ALA A 74 -4.21 6.05 -17.52
C ALA A 74 -3.49 7.29 -16.97
N LEU A 75 -3.35 7.40 -15.64
CA LEU A 75 -2.65 8.50 -14.99
C LEU A 75 -1.15 8.53 -15.31
N PHE A 76 -0.50 7.36 -15.33
CA PHE A 76 0.90 7.23 -15.75
C PHE A 76 1.09 7.62 -17.22
N ASN A 77 0.19 7.20 -18.11
CA ASN A 77 0.25 7.56 -19.52
C ASN A 77 0.05 9.06 -19.73
N ALA A 78 -0.87 9.70 -19.00
CA ALA A 78 -1.04 11.15 -19.06
C ALA A 78 0.21 11.91 -18.58
N ALA A 79 0.89 11.40 -17.53
CA ALA A 79 2.08 12.05 -16.97
C ALA A 79 3.34 11.85 -17.82
N TYR A 80 3.50 10.67 -18.43
CA TYR A 80 4.78 10.25 -19.03
C TYR A 80 4.69 9.78 -20.49
N GLY A 81 3.50 9.62 -21.06
CA GLY A 81 3.31 9.06 -22.40
C GLY A 81 3.97 9.89 -23.50
N SER A 82 4.09 11.21 -23.33
CA SER A 82 4.84 12.07 -24.26
C SER A 82 6.35 11.85 -24.21
N LEU A 83 6.89 11.43 -23.06
CA LEU A 83 8.31 11.11 -22.87
C LEU A 83 8.64 9.68 -23.29
N PHE A 84 7.68 8.75 -23.13
CA PHE A 84 7.85 7.34 -23.46
C PHE A 84 6.67 6.83 -24.31
N PRO A 85 6.61 7.19 -25.61
CA PRO A 85 5.55 6.73 -26.50
C PRO A 85 5.47 5.20 -26.55
N GLY A 86 4.26 4.66 -26.44
CA GLY A 86 4.02 3.21 -26.49
C GLY A 86 4.32 2.43 -25.20
N LEU A 87 4.88 3.06 -24.16
CA LEU A 87 5.22 2.37 -22.89
C LEU A 87 4.00 1.75 -22.21
N PHE A 88 2.84 2.39 -22.36
CA PHE A 88 1.59 1.97 -21.72
C PHE A 88 0.63 1.26 -22.68
N GLU A 89 1.06 1.01 -23.93
CA GLU A 89 0.27 0.22 -24.88
C GLU A 89 0.37 -1.26 -24.50
N GLY A 90 -0.78 -1.88 -24.18
CA GLY A 90 -0.83 -3.29 -23.82
C GLY A 90 -0.46 -3.59 -22.36
N SER A 91 -0.75 -2.67 -21.43
CA SER A 91 -0.55 -2.93 -19.99
C SER A 91 -1.23 -4.25 -19.57
N CYS A 92 -0.40 -5.20 -19.14
CA CYS A 92 -0.85 -6.49 -18.63
C CYS A 92 -0.93 -6.41 -17.10
N HIS A 93 -2.08 -6.79 -16.54
CA HIS A 93 -2.22 -6.97 -15.11
C HIS A 93 -1.63 -8.34 -14.73
N GLU A 94 -0.34 -8.37 -14.41
CA GLU A 94 0.37 -9.58 -13.94
C GLU A 94 0.15 -9.78 -12.43
N ASN A 95 0.20 -11.03 -11.95
CA ASN A 95 -0.08 -11.39 -10.53
C ASN A 95 -1.50 -11.03 -10.05
N ILE A 96 -2.50 -11.13 -10.92
CA ILE A 96 -3.90 -11.15 -10.49
C ILE A 96 -4.06 -12.33 -9.53
N THR A 97 -4.18 -12.07 -8.22
CA THR A 97 -4.87 -13.01 -7.32
C THR A 97 -6.18 -13.35 -8.02
N ASN A 98 -6.51 -14.64 -8.24
CA ASN A 98 -7.67 -15.19 -8.98
C ASN A 98 -9.06 -14.63 -8.54
N ALA A 99 -9.20 -13.32 -8.48
CA ALA A 99 -10.10 -12.54 -7.66
C ALA A 99 -10.79 -11.49 -8.53
N ALA A 100 -11.10 -11.84 -9.78
CA ALA A 100 -12.02 -11.05 -10.60
C ALA A 100 -13.41 -10.86 -9.94
N PHE A 101 -13.67 -11.48 -8.78
CA PHE A 101 -14.96 -11.48 -8.07
C PHE A 101 -14.89 -11.38 -6.54
N ILE A 102 -13.72 -11.16 -5.92
CA ILE A 102 -13.65 -11.05 -4.45
C ILE A 102 -13.54 -9.56 -4.07
N SER A 103 -14.57 -9.02 -3.42
CA SER A 103 -14.54 -7.65 -2.93
C SER A 103 -13.55 -7.49 -1.77
N ASP A 104 -13.17 -6.25 -1.45
CA ASP A 104 -12.31 -5.98 -0.30
C ASP A 104 -12.92 -6.50 1.01
N GLU A 105 -14.25 -6.39 1.15
CA GLU A 105 -14.98 -6.93 2.31
C GLU A 105 -14.86 -8.46 2.39
N MET A 106 -14.91 -9.15 1.25
CA MET A 106 -14.78 -10.60 1.21
C MET A 106 -13.35 -11.07 1.51
N GLU A 107 -12.33 -10.34 1.06
CA GLU A 107 -10.93 -10.63 1.44
C GLU A 107 -10.70 -10.40 2.94
N VAL A 108 -11.27 -9.34 3.51
CA VAL A 108 -11.20 -9.08 4.96
C VAL A 108 -11.91 -10.18 5.73
N GLU A 109 -13.09 -10.63 5.29
CA GLU A 109 -13.82 -11.70 5.96
C GLU A 109 -13.06 -13.03 5.87
N ARG A 110 -12.50 -13.34 4.70
CA ARG A 110 -11.62 -14.50 4.54
C ARG A 110 -10.41 -14.43 5.48
N ALA A 111 -9.81 -13.26 5.65
CA ALA A 111 -8.70 -13.10 6.59
C ALA A 111 -9.15 -13.37 8.04
N ARG A 112 -10.36 -12.92 8.42
CA ARG A 112 -10.96 -13.21 9.74
C ARG A 112 -11.22 -14.70 9.92
N ASP A 113 -11.72 -15.39 8.91
CA ASP A 113 -11.94 -16.85 8.94
C ASP A 113 -10.63 -17.63 9.14
N LEU A 114 -9.53 -17.15 8.53
CA LEU A 114 -8.23 -17.83 8.57
C LEU A 114 -7.40 -17.52 9.83
N ALA A 115 -7.48 -16.30 10.38
CA ALA A 115 -6.64 -15.85 11.50
C ALA A 115 -7.39 -15.64 12.82
N GLY A 116 -8.72 -15.44 12.77
CA GLY A 116 -9.51 -14.97 13.89
C GLY A 116 -9.75 -13.46 13.83
N ALA A 117 -10.97 -13.03 14.13
CA ALA A 117 -11.37 -11.63 14.06
C ALA A 117 -10.59 -10.72 15.04
N ASP A 118 -10.20 -11.26 16.19
CA ASP A 118 -9.35 -10.61 17.19
C ASP A 118 -7.96 -10.28 16.60
N ILE A 119 -7.30 -11.28 16.02
CA ILE A 119 -5.96 -11.13 15.45
C ILE A 119 -5.97 -10.18 14.25
N ILE A 120 -7.02 -10.21 13.43
CA ILE A 120 -7.15 -9.27 12.30
C ILE A 120 -7.40 -7.84 12.78
N ALA A 121 -8.20 -7.63 13.83
CA ALA A 121 -8.38 -6.31 14.42
C ALA A 121 -7.04 -5.75 14.94
N ASP A 122 -6.30 -6.54 15.72
CA ASP A 122 -4.98 -6.15 16.23
C ASP A 122 -3.98 -5.88 15.08
N PHE A 123 -4.09 -6.62 13.97
CA PHE A 123 -3.27 -6.41 12.79
C PHE A 123 -3.58 -5.10 12.07
N ILE A 124 -4.86 -4.75 11.94
CA ILE A 124 -5.31 -3.47 11.36
C ILE A 124 -4.84 -2.31 12.25
N ASP A 125 -5.01 -2.43 13.58
CA ASP A 125 -4.58 -1.42 14.53
C ASP A 125 -3.05 -1.25 14.51
N SER A 126 -2.30 -2.34 14.35
CA SER A 126 -0.84 -2.31 14.16
C SER A 126 -0.41 -1.65 12.84
N ASN A 127 -1.33 -1.49 11.89
CA ASN A 127 -1.14 -0.90 10.56
C ASN A 127 -1.87 0.45 10.38
N TYR A 128 -2.24 1.12 11.49
CA TYR A 128 -3.08 2.32 11.43
C TYR A 128 -2.51 3.45 10.55
N LEU A 129 -1.19 3.61 10.45
CA LEU A 129 -0.59 4.64 9.60
C LEU A 129 -0.74 4.31 8.12
N ASP A 130 -0.59 3.03 7.74
CA ASP A 130 -0.83 2.57 6.37
C ASP A 130 -2.32 2.68 6.01
N MET A 131 -3.23 2.40 6.96
CA MET A 131 -4.68 2.59 6.75
C MET A 131 -5.03 4.06 6.51
N GLU A 132 -4.46 4.97 7.30
CA GLU A 132 -4.64 6.41 7.12
C GLU A 132 -4.01 6.89 5.80
N LEU A 133 -2.81 6.42 5.48
CA LEU A 133 -2.11 6.70 4.21
C LEU A 133 -2.97 6.27 3.03
N TYR A 134 -3.52 5.05 3.04
CA TYR A 134 -4.31 4.52 1.94
C TYR A 134 -5.61 5.31 1.73
N SER A 135 -6.32 5.64 2.80
CA SER A 135 -7.52 6.49 2.75
C SER A 135 -7.21 7.87 2.16
N TRP A 136 -6.14 8.50 2.62
CA TRP A 136 -5.70 9.79 2.09
C TRP A 136 -5.22 9.69 0.62
N ALA A 137 -4.45 8.66 0.28
CA ALA A 137 -3.89 8.47 -1.05
C ALA A 137 -4.98 8.28 -2.11
N GLN A 138 -6.09 7.59 -1.77
CA GLN A 138 -7.25 7.51 -2.65
C GLN A 138 -7.81 8.89 -3.03
N GLN A 139 -7.92 9.79 -2.05
CA GLN A 139 -8.43 11.16 -2.30
C GLN A 139 -7.46 11.97 -3.18
N ILE A 140 -6.16 11.85 -2.96
CA ILE A 140 -5.16 12.53 -3.79
C ILE A 140 -5.16 11.97 -5.21
N PHE A 141 -5.26 10.65 -5.34
CA PHE A 141 -5.31 9.97 -6.61
C PHE A 141 -6.50 10.47 -7.44
N ASP A 142 -7.69 10.57 -6.84
CA ASP A 142 -8.88 11.13 -7.51
C ASP A 142 -8.65 12.56 -8.01
N ARG A 143 -8.00 13.41 -7.21
CA ARG A 143 -7.66 14.78 -7.64
C ARG A 143 -6.71 14.78 -8.83
N LYS A 144 -5.65 13.95 -8.80
CA LYS A 144 -4.68 13.85 -9.89
C LYS A 144 -5.33 13.29 -11.16
N LEU A 145 -6.18 12.28 -11.03
CA LEU A 145 -6.94 11.70 -12.14
C LEU A 145 -7.89 12.72 -12.76
N HIS A 146 -8.63 13.48 -11.95
CA HIS A 146 -9.52 14.53 -12.46
C HIS A 146 -8.76 15.60 -13.26
N VAL A 147 -7.60 16.05 -12.77
CA VAL A 147 -6.75 17.02 -13.47
C VAL A 147 -6.21 16.45 -14.78
N ALA A 148 -5.76 15.20 -14.78
CA ALA A 148 -5.24 14.54 -15.98
C ALA A 148 -6.32 14.38 -17.07
N VAL A 149 -7.55 14.01 -16.68
CA VAL A 149 -8.68 13.90 -17.61
C VAL A 149 -9.10 15.27 -18.15
N ALA A 150 -9.04 16.33 -17.35
CA ALA A 150 -9.36 17.69 -17.79
C ALA A 150 -8.32 18.30 -18.75
N ALA A 151 -7.09 17.78 -18.73
CA ALA A 151 -5.97 18.25 -19.57
C ALA A 151 -5.82 17.48 -20.89
N ALA A 152 -6.54 16.36 -21.05
CA ALA A 152 -6.56 15.52 -22.25
C ALA A 152 -7.66 15.96 -23.24
#